data_AF-A0A257DH11-F1
#
_entry.id   AF-A0A257DH11-F1
#
_cell.length_a   1.000
_cell.length_b   1.000
_cell.length_c   1.000
_cell.angle_alpha   90.00
_cell.angle_beta   90.00
_cell.angle_gamma   90.00
#
_symmetry.space_group_name_H-M   'P 1'
#
loop_
_entity.id
_entity.type
_entity.pdbx_description
1 polymer ?
#
loop_
_entity_poly.entity_id
_entity_poly.type
_entity_poly.pdbx_seq_one_letter_code
_entity_poly.pdbx_strand_id
1 'polypeptide(L)' 'MSPDALPSPAAVPSGSACDGRKHCSQMRSCPEAKYFLANCPGVKMDGDNDGIPCEEQWCQH' A
#
# COMPACT_ATOMS: atom_id res chain seq x y z
N MET A 1 -24.07 21.73 -15.11
CA MET A 1 -23.38 20.44 -14.89
C MET A 1 -21.95 20.73 -14.45
N SER A 2 -21.57 20.35 -13.22
CA SER A 2 -20.19 20.48 -12.72
C SER A 2 -19.29 19.46 -13.40
N PRO A 3 -18.09 19.82 -13.89
CA PRO A 3 -17.13 18.84 -14.34
C PRO A 3 -16.57 18.08 -13.14
N ASP A 4 -16.89 16.79 -13.09
CA ASP A 4 -16.30 15.79 -12.22
C ASP A 4 -14.78 15.76 -12.42
N ALA A 5 -14.05 16.14 -11.38
CA ALA A 5 -12.60 16.07 -11.35
C ALA A 5 -12.19 14.61 -11.12
N LEU A 6 -12.07 13.85 -12.21
CA LEU A 6 -11.46 12.53 -12.22
C LEU A 6 -9.97 12.65 -11.85
N PRO A 7 -9.48 12.06 -10.75
CA PRO A 7 -8.05 11.98 -10.52
C PRO A 7 -7.41 10.96 -11.46
N SER A 8 -6.34 11.41 -12.11
CA SER A 8 -5.45 10.73 -13.06
C SER A 8 -5.16 9.25 -12.77
N PRO A 9 -4.88 8.42 -13.80
CA PRO A 9 -4.48 7.03 -13.62
C PRO A 9 -3.26 6.99 -12.71
N ALA A 10 -3.51 6.55 -11.48
CA ALA A 10 -2.53 6.53 -10.41
C ALA A 10 -1.35 5.69 -10.90
N ALA A 11 -0.24 6.39 -11.14
CA ALA A 11 1.03 5.89 -11.63
C ALA A 11 1.29 4.46 -11.15
N VAL A 12 1.41 3.55 -12.10
CA VAL A 12 2.00 2.23 -11.89
C VAL A 12 3.44 2.47 -11.45
N PRO A 13 3.84 2.23 -10.19
CA PRO A 13 5.25 2.25 -9.88
C PRO A 13 5.83 0.95 -10.42
N SER A 14 6.44 1.02 -11.60
CA SER A 14 7.25 -0.02 -12.23
C SER A 14 8.59 -0.22 -11.50
N GLY A 15 8.58 -0.17 -10.17
CA GLY A 15 9.75 -0.21 -9.30
C GLY A 15 9.55 -1.21 -8.18
N SER A 16 9.94 -2.45 -8.41
CA SER A 16 9.92 -3.56 -7.45
C SER A 16 11.07 -3.46 -6.43
N ALA A 17 11.29 -2.29 -5.83
CA ALA A 17 12.44 -2.06 -4.96
C ALA A 17 12.11 -1.04 -3.88
N CYS A 18 11.28 -1.44 -2.92
CA CYS A 18 11.24 -0.84 -1.59
C CYS A 18 11.52 0.67 -1.56
N ASP A 19 10.64 1.49 -2.15
CA ASP A 19 10.81 2.94 -2.28
C ASP A 19 10.82 3.72 -0.94
N GLY A 20 11.09 3.05 0.18
CA GLY A 20 11.02 3.63 1.52
C GLY A 20 9.60 3.74 2.07
N ARG A 21 8.60 3.20 1.36
CA ARG A 21 7.23 3.11 1.87
C ARG A 21 7.18 2.16 3.06
N LYS A 22 6.72 2.67 4.20
CA LYS A 22 6.65 1.93 5.47
C LYS A 22 5.28 1.97 6.13
N HIS A 23 4.38 2.81 5.64
CA HIS A 23 3.05 3.01 6.21
C HIS A 23 1.95 2.73 5.19
N CYS A 24 0.78 2.40 5.72
CA CYS A 24 -0.41 2.06 4.93
C CYS A 24 -0.95 3.23 4.11
N SER A 25 -0.84 4.46 4.57
CA SER A 25 -1.23 5.63 3.76
C SER A 25 -0.46 5.78 2.45
N GLN A 26 0.69 5.12 2.33
CA GLN A 26 1.54 5.14 1.13
C GLN A 26 1.28 3.92 0.22
N MET A 27 0.59 2.91 0.72
CA MET A 27 0.15 1.73 -0.02
C MET A 27 -1.06 2.09 -0.88
N ARG A 28 -1.37 1.25 -1.87
CA ARG A 28 -2.60 1.40 -2.67
C ARG A 28 -3.49 0.16 -2.68
N SER A 29 -3.04 -0.95 -2.11
CA SER A 29 -3.76 -2.23 -2.15
C SER A 29 -3.19 -3.22 -1.13
N CYS A 30 -4.04 -4.13 -0.65
CA CYS A 30 -3.67 -5.23 0.25
C CYS A 30 -2.55 -6.14 -0.31
N PRO A 31 -2.63 -6.64 -1.56
CA PRO A 31 -1.57 -7.46 -2.14
C PRO A 31 -0.23 -6.71 -2.27
N GLU A 32 -0.28 -5.41 -2.56
CA GLU A 32 0.93 -4.57 -2.61
C GLU A 32 1.56 -4.42 -1.22
N ALA A 33 0.72 -4.23 -0.19
CA ALA A 33 1.17 -4.16 1.19
C ALA A 33 1.81 -5.47 1.66
N LYS A 34 1.18 -6.61 1.36
CA LYS A 34 1.73 -7.95 1.63
C LYS A 34 3.05 -8.17 0.89
N TYR A 35 3.14 -7.75 -0.36
CA TYR A 35 4.38 -7.84 -1.12
C TYR A 35 5.50 -7.05 -0.45
N PHE A 36 5.26 -5.80 -0.05
CA PHE A 36 6.27 -4.99 0.63
C PHE A 36 6.63 -5.53 2.02
N LEU A 37 5.68 -6.08 2.78
CA LEU A 37 5.96 -6.76 4.04
C LEU A 37 6.91 -7.95 3.86
N ALA A 38 6.70 -8.75 2.83
CA ALA A 38 7.51 -9.93 2.55
C ALA A 38 8.84 -9.61 1.84
N ASN A 39 8.88 -8.56 1.00
CA ASN A 39 10.04 -8.25 0.15
C ASN A 39 10.92 -7.11 0.70
N CYS A 40 10.39 -6.25 1.59
CA CYS A 40 11.10 -5.07 2.09
C CYS A 40 11.34 -5.14 3.60
N PRO A 41 12.60 -5.16 4.06
CA PRO A 41 12.91 -5.14 5.49
C PRO A 41 12.59 -3.77 6.10
N GLY A 42 12.01 -3.78 7.31
CA GLY A 42 11.77 -2.57 8.09
C GLY A 42 10.51 -1.78 7.72
N VAL A 43 9.53 -2.42 7.08
CA VAL A 43 8.19 -1.84 6.95
C VAL A 43 7.43 -1.94 8.28
N LYS A 44 6.61 -0.92 8.57
CA LYS A 44 5.78 -0.83 9.79
C LYS A 44 4.31 -0.74 9.40
N MET A 45 3.89 -1.72 8.61
CA MET A 45 2.54 -1.82 8.06
C MET A 45 1.71 -2.90 8.75
N ASP A 46 2.41 -3.87 9.35
CA ASP A 46 1.87 -4.93 10.17
C ASP A 46 2.25 -4.61 11.62
N GLY A 47 1.35 -3.92 12.33
CA GLY A 47 1.57 -3.47 13.70
C GLY A 47 1.53 -4.64 14.68
N ASP A 48 0.63 -5.58 14.43
CA ASP A 48 0.28 -6.70 15.31
C ASP A 48 1.03 -7.99 14.92
N ASN A 49 1.73 -8.00 13.77
CA ASN A 49 2.53 -9.12 13.26
C ASN A 49 1.70 -10.37 12.91
N ASP A 50 0.44 -10.17 12.56
CA ASP A 50 -0.48 -11.20 12.10
C ASP A 50 -0.27 -11.58 10.61
N GLY A 51 0.64 -10.89 9.91
CA GLY A 51 0.94 -11.12 8.49
C GLY A 51 -0.06 -10.48 7.54
N ILE A 52 -0.97 -9.64 8.05
CA ILE A 52 -1.89 -8.83 7.26
C ILE A 52 -1.53 -7.35 7.45
N PRO A 53 -0.76 -6.76 6.53
CA PRO A 53 -0.43 -5.35 6.59
C PRO A 53 -1.63 -4.51 6.18
N CYS A 54 -1.84 -3.38 6.86
CA CYS A 54 -2.86 -2.39 6.50
C CYS A 54 -4.30 -2.89 6.52
N GLU A 55 -4.68 -3.64 7.54
CA GLU A 55 -6.05 -4.18 7.72
C GLU A 55 -7.12 -3.10 7.70
N GLU A 56 -6.89 -1.96 8.36
CA GLU A 56 -7.85 -0.86 8.41
C GLU A 56 -8.07 -0.13 7.08
N GLN A 57 -7.06 -0.11 6.19
CA GLN A 57 -7.07 0.74 4.99
C GLN A 57 -7.17 -0.02 3.68
N TRP A 58 -6.51 -1.17 3.56
CA TRP A 58 -6.39 -1.90 2.29
C TRP A 58 -6.81 -3.35 2.39
N CYS A 59 -6.47 -4.02 3.48
CA CYS A 59 -6.88 -5.40 3.74
C CYS A 59 -8.14 -5.39 4.64
N GLN A 60 -9.22 -4.77 4.17
CA GLN A 60 -10.52 -4.92 4.83
C GLN A 60 -10.92 -6.39 4.77
N HIS A 61 -11.22 -6.98 5.93
CA HIS A 61 -11.57 -8.39 6.12
C HIS A 61 -12.80 -8.82 5.32
#